data_AF-A0A7W0ML46-F1
#
_entry.id   AF-A0A7W0ML46-F1
#
_cell.length_a   1.000
_cell.length_b   1.000
_cell.length_c   1.000
_cell.angle_alpha   90.00
_cell.angle_beta   90.00
_cell.angle_gamma   90.00
#
_symmetry.space_group_name_H-M   'P 1'
#
loop_
_entity.id
_entity.type
_entity.pdbx_description
1 polymer ?
#
loop_
_entity_poly.entity_id
_entity_poly.type
_entity_poly.pdbx_seq_one_letter_code
_entity_poly.pdbx_strand_id
1 'polypeptide(L)'
;MIDAGDADKYTLDYYTTINPDMNEPPFKYRTNYLADALTEARRIQEGGGCPLQITQANATTLNREELLGALARLNALEREQTGRSPQELAEQVIQEMDK
;
A
#
# COMPACT_ATOMS: atom_id res chain seq x y z
N MET A 1 4.78 25.12 8.13
CA MET A 1 5.58 24.92 6.92
C MET A 1 5.35 23.49 6.49
N ILE A 2 4.74 23.27 5.33
CA ILE A 2 4.69 21.93 4.73
C ILE A 2 6.07 21.74 4.12
N ASP A 3 6.81 20.74 4.59
CA ASP A 3 8.10 20.38 4.02
C ASP A 3 7.87 19.96 2.57
N ALA A 4 8.38 20.76 1.62
CA ALA A 4 8.12 20.56 0.19
C ALA A 4 8.63 19.20 -0.32
N GLY A 5 9.54 18.54 0.43
CA GLY A 5 10.04 17.22 0.09
C GLY A 5 9.09 16.06 0.45
N ASP A 6 8.02 16.32 1.21
CA ASP A 6 7.05 15.30 1.62
C ASP A 6 5.83 15.22 0.71
N ALA A 7 5.59 16.26 -0.11
CA ALA A 7 4.47 16.29 -1.05
C ALA A 7 4.61 15.21 -2.15
N ASP A 8 5.83 14.87 -2.55
CA ASP A 8 6.11 13.87 -3.59
C ASP A 8 6.06 12.41 -3.09
N LYS A 9 5.95 12.18 -1.78
CA LYS A 9 5.98 10.82 -1.22
C LYS A 9 4.63 10.13 -1.32
N TYR A 10 4.68 8.82 -1.51
CA TYR A 10 3.54 7.94 -1.32
C TYR A 10 3.25 7.79 0.17
N THR A 11 1.98 7.95 0.55
CA THR A 11 1.48 7.79 1.91
C THR A 11 0.42 6.70 1.93
N LEU A 12 0.68 5.62 2.64
CA LEU A 12 -0.28 4.59 2.99
C LEU A 12 -1.02 4.99 4.27
N ASP A 13 -2.34 5.11 4.21
CA ASP A 13 -3.20 5.20 5.38
C ASP A 13 -3.67 3.80 5.78
N TYR A 14 -3.58 3.44 7.07
CA TYR A 14 -3.96 2.12 7.55
C TYR A 14 -4.36 2.12 9.03
N TYR A 15 -5.04 1.06 9.46
CA TYR A 15 -5.20 0.70 10.86
C TYR A 15 -4.44 -0.57 11.19
N THR A 16 -3.95 -0.67 12.44
CA THR A 16 -3.25 -1.85 12.94
C THR A 16 -4.20 -3.00 13.29
N THR A 17 -5.51 -2.75 13.33
CA THR A 17 -6.55 -3.75 13.60
C THR A 17 -7.57 -3.78 12.45
N ILE A 18 -8.22 -4.93 12.27
CA ILE A 18 -9.26 -5.11 11.25
C ILE A 18 -10.57 -4.38 11.59
N ASN A 19 -10.82 -4.14 12.87
CA ASN A 19 -11.97 -3.40 13.40
C ASN A 19 -11.48 -2.18 14.18
N PRO A 20 -11.02 -1.14 13.48
CA PRO A 20 -10.57 0.09 14.12
C PRO A 20 -11.76 0.86 14.71
N ASP A 21 -11.51 1.60 15.78
CA ASP A 21 -12.43 2.65 16.21
C ASP A 21 -12.37 3.77 15.15
N MET A 22 -13.51 4.05 14.51
CA MET A 22 -13.61 5.07 13.46
C MET A 22 -13.39 6.49 13.98
N ASN A 23 -13.31 6.69 15.30
CA ASN A 23 -12.93 7.96 15.91
C ASN A 23 -11.41 8.14 16.04
N GLU A 24 -10.63 7.07 15.90
CA GLU A 24 -9.17 7.16 15.90
C GLU A 24 -8.66 7.49 14.49
N PRO A 25 -7.73 8.44 14.33
CA PRO A 25 -7.15 8.72 13.03
C PRO A 25 -6.32 7.52 12.55
N PRO A 26 -6.29 7.23 11.23
CA PRO A 26 -5.46 6.17 10.70
C PRO A 26 -3.96 6.48 10.88
N PHE A 27 -3.17 5.42 11.03
CA PHE A 27 -1.73 5.51 10.94
C PHE A 27 -1.30 5.81 9.51
N LYS A 28 -0.13 6.45 9.38
CA LYS A 28 0.45 6.84 8.10
C LYS A 28 1.84 6.26 7.96
N TYR A 29 2.08 5.55 6.87
CA TYR A 29 3.40 5.14 6.44
C TYR A 29 3.78 5.92 5.18
N ARG A 30 4.97 6.54 5.15
CA ARG A 30 5.44 7.37 4.03
C ARG A 30 6.69 6.79 3.40
N THR A 31 6.73 6.76 2.07
CA THR A 31 7.86 6.25 1.29
C THR A 31 7.97 6.98 -0.05
N ASN A 32 9.14 6.93 -0.69
CA ASN A 32 9.35 7.50 -2.02
C ASN A 32 8.83 6.59 -3.14
N TYR A 33 8.51 5.32 -2.86
CA TYR A 33 8.20 4.33 -3.88
C TYR A 33 6.84 3.66 -3.63
N LEU A 34 6.01 3.57 -4.67
CA LEU A 34 4.70 2.91 -4.59
C LEU A 34 4.83 1.42 -4.22
N ALA A 35 5.87 0.74 -4.73
CA ALA A 35 6.14 -0.67 -4.43
C ALA A 35 6.37 -0.92 -2.94
N ASP A 36 7.06 0.00 -2.26
CA ASP A 36 7.29 -0.07 -0.81
C ASP A 36 5.98 0.14 -0.04
N ALA A 37 5.13 1.08 -0.50
CA ALA A 37 3.83 1.32 0.12
C ALA A 37 2.90 0.11 -0.02
N LEU A 38 2.91 -0.57 -1.18
CA LEU A 38 2.19 -1.84 -1.38
C LEU A 38 2.73 -2.97 -0.50
N THR A 39 4.05 -3.08 -0.40
CA THR A 39 4.70 -4.10 0.43
C THR A 39 4.36 -3.91 1.91
N GLU A 40 4.38 -2.67 2.40
CA GLU A 40 3.97 -2.38 3.78
C GLU A 40 2.46 -2.61 3.98
N ALA A 41 1.61 -2.22 3.03
CA ALA A 41 0.17 -2.48 3.09
C ALA A 41 -0.15 -3.98 3.21
N ARG A 42 0.60 -4.81 2.48
CA ARG A 42 0.51 -6.28 2.59
C ARG A 42 0.90 -6.74 3.98
N ARG A 43 2.04 -6.30 4.49
CA ARG A 43 2.52 -6.68 5.83
C ARG A 43 1.50 -6.31 6.92
N ILE A 44 0.88 -5.14 6.81
CA ILE A 44 -0.19 -4.72 7.72
C ILE A 44 -1.40 -5.65 7.60
N GLN A 45 -1.85 -5.98 6.39
CA GLN A 45 -2.97 -6.91 6.17
C GLN A 45 -2.69 -8.30 6.76
N GLU A 46 -1.49 -8.85 6.54
CA GLU A 46 -1.06 -10.14 7.09
C GLU A 46 -0.95 -10.11 8.62
N GLY A 47 -0.61 -8.96 9.19
CA GLY A 47 -0.60 -8.70 10.63
C GLY A 47 -1.99 -8.51 11.25
N GLY A 48 -3.07 -8.61 10.47
CA GLY A 48 -4.45 -8.41 10.95
C GLY A 48 -4.91 -6.95 10.99
N GLY A 49 -4.17 -6.04 10.34
CA GLY A 49 -4.54 -4.65 10.14
C GLY A 49 -5.44 -4.42 8.92
N CYS A 50 -5.79 -3.16 8.71
CA CYS A 50 -6.70 -2.71 7.65
C CYS A 50 -6.04 -1.59 6.85
N PRO A 51 -5.35 -1.89 5.73
CA PRO A 51 -4.89 -0.86 4.81
C PRO A 51 -6.09 -0.17 4.13
N LEU A 52 -6.03 1.16 4.01
CA LEU A 52 -7.16 1.98 3.56
C LEU A 52 -6.94 2.55 2.16
N GLN A 53 -5.81 3.18 1.90
CA GLN A 53 -5.52 3.82 0.62
C GLN A 53 -4.05 4.22 0.53
N ILE A 54 -3.58 4.48 -0.68
CA ILE A 54 -2.29 5.12 -0.95
C ILE A 54 -2.55 6.44 -1.67
N THR A 55 -1.92 7.50 -1.17
CA THR A 55 -2.00 8.85 -1.73
C THR A 55 -0.61 9.40 -2.07
N GLN A 56 -0.52 10.29 -3.05
CA GLN A 56 0.68 11.05 -3.38
C GLN A 56 0.28 12.50 -3.68
N ALA A 57 0.98 13.50 -3.13
CA ALA A 57 0.68 14.91 -3.35
C ALA A 57 -0.79 15.32 -3.13
N ASN A 58 -1.49 14.66 -2.20
CA ASN A 58 -2.93 14.80 -1.91
C ASN A 58 -3.90 14.22 -2.96
N ALA A 59 -3.39 13.54 -3.99
CA ALA A 59 -4.20 12.74 -4.90
C ALA A 59 -4.23 11.28 -4.43
N THR A 60 -5.39 10.62 -4.56
CA THR A 60 -5.50 9.17 -4.34
C THR A 60 -4.80 8.45 -5.49
N THR A 61 -3.74 7.73 -5.18
CA THR A 61 -3.04 6.86 -6.12
C THR A 61 -3.77 5.52 -6.21
N LEU A 62 -4.10 4.93 -5.05
CA LEU A 62 -4.90 3.72 -4.94
C LEU A 62 -5.94 3.90 -3.84
N ASN A 63 -7.21 3.81 -4.20
CA ASN A 63 -8.28 3.74 -3.22
C ASN A 63 -8.31 2.36 -2.54
N ARG A 64 -9.20 2.17 -1.57
CA ARG A 64 -9.28 0.92 -0.80
C ARG A 64 -9.52 -0.32 -1.66
N GLU A 65 -10.43 -0.23 -2.63
CA GLU A 65 -10.78 -1.36 -3.47
C GLU A 65 -9.62 -1.73 -4.41
N GLU A 66 -9.01 -0.72 -5.04
CA GLU A 66 -7.84 -0.88 -5.90
C GLU A 66 -6.65 -1.46 -5.11
N LEU A 67 -6.42 -0.97 -3.90
CA LEU A 67 -5.38 -1.46 -3.01
C LEU A 67 -5.62 -2.92 -2.63
N LEU A 68 -6.84 -3.30 -2.25
CA LEU A 68 -7.17 -4.70 -1.93
C LEU A 68 -7.01 -5.61 -3.16
N GLY A 69 -7.37 -5.13 -4.36
CA GLY A 69 -7.12 -5.82 -5.63
C GLY A 69 -5.63 -6.04 -5.89
N ALA A 70 -4.82 -4.99 -5.73
CA ALA A 70 -3.37 -5.04 -5.88
C ALA A 70 -2.73 -6.03 -4.88
N LEU A 71 -3.17 -6.01 -3.62
CA LEU A 71 -2.70 -6.95 -2.58
C LEU A 71 -3.08 -8.40 -2.90
N ALA A 72 -4.31 -8.64 -3.37
CA ALA A 72 -4.73 -9.97 -3.78
C ALA A 72 -3.89 -10.49 -4.96
N ARG A 73 -3.58 -9.61 -5.93
CA ARG A 73 -2.73 -9.95 -7.07
C ARG A 73 -1.29 -10.24 -6.64
N LEU A 74 -0.73 -9.43 -5.74
CA LEU A 74 0.60 -9.64 -5.18
C LEU A 74 0.70 -11.01 -4.49
N ASN A 75 -0.29 -11.36 -3.66
CA ASN A 75 -0.37 -12.67 -3.00
C ASN A 75 -0.50 -13.84 -4.00
N ALA A 76 -1.19 -13.64 -5.13
CA ALA A 76 -1.26 -14.64 -6.19
C ALA A 76 0.11 -14.81 -6.88
N LEU A 77 0.77 -13.70 -7.21
CA LEU A 77 2.09 -13.72 -7.84
C LEU A 77 3.16 -14.36 -6.95
N GLU A 78 3.11 -14.16 -5.63
CA GLU A 78 4.05 -14.84 -4.72
C GLU A 78 3.91 -16.35 -4.76
N ARG A 79 2.67 -16.86 -4.89
CA ARG A 79 2.40 -18.29 -5.02
C ARG A 79 2.81 -18.85 -6.38
N GLU A 80 2.65 -18.05 -7.45
CA GLU A 80 3.03 -18.42 -8.82
C GLU A 80 4.54 -18.36 -9.06
N GLN A 81 5.21 -17.36 -8.49
CA GLN A 81 6.62 -17.03 -8.73
C GLN A 81 7.46 -17.15 -7.45
N THR A 82 7.58 -18.38 -6.95
CA THR A 82 8.40 -18.67 -5.77
C THR A 82 9.86 -18.19 -5.95
N GLY A 83 10.38 -17.47 -4.95
CA GLY A 83 11.77 -16.98 -4.93
C GLY A 83 11.96 -15.53 -5.39
N ARG A 84 10.93 -14.85 -5.89
CA ARG A 84 10.93 -13.40 -6.11
C ARG A 84 10.85 -12.63 -4.79
N SER A 85 11.50 -11.48 -4.71
CA SER A 85 11.32 -10.59 -3.55
C SER A 85 9.94 -9.92 -3.56
N PRO A 86 9.35 -9.61 -2.38
CA PRO A 86 8.06 -8.92 -2.31
C PRO A 86 8.03 -7.59 -3.08
N GLN A 87 9.18 -6.90 -3.14
CA GLN A 87 9.34 -5.64 -3.84
C GLN A 87 9.24 -5.82 -5.37
N GLU A 88 9.94 -6.81 -5.94
CA GLU A 88 9.81 -7.13 -7.37
C GLU A 88 8.39 -7.52 -7.76
N LEU A 89 7.70 -8.28 -6.88
CA LEU A 89 6.29 -8.65 -7.11
C LEU A 89 5.38 -7.42 -7.06
N ALA A 90 5.61 -6.51 -6.12
CA ALA A 90 4.86 -5.25 -6.03
C ALA A 90 5.08 -4.37 -7.28
N GLU A 91 6.32 -4.26 -7.76
CA GLU A 91 6.64 -3.57 -9.01
C GLU A 91 5.93 -4.19 -10.22
N GLN A 92 5.86 -5.52 -10.29
CA GLN A 92 5.11 -6.21 -11.33
C GLN A 92 3.61 -5.89 -11.25
N VAL A 93 3.00 -5.89 -10.07
CA VAL A 93 1.60 -5.50 -9.89
C VAL A 93 1.36 -4.07 -10.40
N ILE A 94 2.25 -3.13 -10.04
CA ILE A 94 2.15 -1.74 -10.51
C ILE A 94 2.18 -1.68 -12.04
N GLN A 95 3.09 -2.42 -12.68
CA GLN A 95 3.17 -2.48 -14.14
C GLN A 95 1.95 -3.14 -14.81
N GLU A 96 1.24 -4.03 -14.11
CA GLU A 96 -0.02 -4.63 -14.58
C GLU A 96 -1.19 -3.64 -14.47
N MET A 97 -1.16 -2.72 -13.50
CA MET A 97 -2.23 -1.73 -13.26
C MET A 97 -2.15 -0.52 -14.19
N ASP A 98 -0.96 -0.18 -14.69
CA ASP A 98 -0.73 0.95 -15.61
C ASP A 98 -1.08 0.64 -17.08
N LYS A 99 -1.54 -0.59 -17.38
CA LYS A 99 -1.87 -1.08 -18.73
C LYS A 99 -3.37 -1.08 -19.00
#